data_AF-A0A6N6KLI6-F1
#
_entry.id   AF-A0A6N6KLI6-F1
#
_cell.length_a   1.000
_cell.length_b   1.000
_cell.length_c   1.000
_cell.angle_alpha   90.00
_cell.angle_beta   90.00
_cell.angle_gamma   90.00
#
_symmetry.space_group_name_H-M   'P 1'
#
loop_
_entity.id
_entity.type
_entity.pdbx_description
1 polymer ?
#
loop_
_entity_poly.entity_id
_entity_poly.type
_entity_poly.pdbx_seq_one_letter_code
_entity_poly.pdbx_strand_id
1 'polypeptide(L)'
;SPISGIIGEDEYAGCFTLQSPIVELATEEGKKLIMDCGGDFPYLQVYTPPHRNSIAIEPMTCPPDVYNNGVGLIELIPGAESSFTFSMILEG
;
A
#
# COMPACT_ATOMS: atom_id res chain seq x y z
N SER A 1 0.38 0.83 13.63
CA SER A 1 -0.79 -0.04 13.87
C SER A 1 -1.24 -0.62 12.56
N PRO A 2 -1.73 -1.87 12.51
CA PRO A 2 -2.40 -2.37 11.32
C PRO A 2 -3.57 -1.44 11.01
N ILE A 3 -3.78 -1.11 9.73
CA ILE A 3 -4.99 -0.44 9.30
C ILE A 3 -6.06 -1.52 9.20
N SER A 4 -6.71 -1.81 10.31
CA SER A 4 -8.01 -2.49 10.31
C SER A 4 -9.02 -1.49 10.84
N GLY A 5 -9.96 -1.05 10.00
CA GLY A 5 -10.90 -0.01 10.38
C GLY A 5 -11.73 0.50 9.21
N ILE A 6 -12.62 1.43 9.54
CA ILE A 6 -13.46 2.14 8.56
C ILE A 6 -12.72 3.42 8.20
N ILE A 7 -12.53 3.69 6.90
CA ILE A 7 -11.94 4.96 6.44
C ILE A 7 -12.91 6.11 6.69
N GLY A 8 -14.20 5.94 6.38
CA GLY A 8 -15.26 6.89 6.70
C GLY A 8 -14.91 8.33 6.32
N GLU A 9 -14.99 9.23 7.30
CA GLU A 9 -14.62 10.65 7.20
C GLU A 9 -13.16 10.95 7.62
N ASP A 10 -12.36 9.93 7.96
CA ASP A 10 -10.97 10.13 8.37
C ASP A 10 -10.09 10.57 7.21
N GLU A 11 -9.10 11.40 7.49
CA GLU A 11 -8.07 11.80 6.55
C GLU A 11 -6.82 10.95 6.75
N TYR A 12 -6.42 10.22 5.70
CA TYR A 12 -5.17 9.46 5.66
C TYR A 12 -4.16 10.18 4.77
N ALA A 13 -2.94 10.29 5.29
CA ALA A 13 -1.75 10.72 4.57
C ALA A 13 -0.52 10.03 5.17
N GLY A 14 -0.50 8.69 5.14
CA GLY A 14 0.45 7.90 5.91
C GLY A 14 0.94 6.65 5.19
N CYS A 15 2.16 6.22 5.56
CA CYS A 15 2.75 4.96 5.16
C CYS A 15 2.75 3.99 6.34
N PHE A 16 2.29 2.77 6.11
CA PHE A 16 2.06 1.76 7.14
C PHE A 16 2.79 0.47 6.79
N THR A 17 3.34 -0.20 7.80
CA THR A 17 3.89 -1.55 7.62
C THR A 17 2.75 -2.56 7.53
N LEU A 18 2.76 -3.37 6.47
CA LEU A 18 1.82 -4.47 6.30
C LEU A 18 2.14 -5.61 7.28
N GLN A 19 1.09 -6.16 7.89
CA GLN A 19 1.18 -7.37 8.72
C GLN A 19 0.78 -8.63 7.94
N SER A 20 0.21 -8.43 6.76
CA SER A 20 -0.28 -9.46 5.83
C SER A 20 0.03 -8.97 4.41
N PRO A 21 0.39 -9.86 3.47
CA PRO A 21 0.56 -9.48 2.06
C PRO A 21 -0.76 -9.11 1.39
N ILE A 22 -1.90 -9.44 2.01
CA ILE A 22 -3.22 -9.15 1.46
C ILE A 22 -3.76 -7.84 2.04
N VAL A 23 -4.18 -6.95 1.14
CA VAL A 23 -4.89 -5.69 1.46
C VAL A 23 -6.30 -5.78 0.89
N GLU A 24 -7.30 -5.54 1.72
CA GLU A 24 -8.72 -5.49 1.32
C GLU A 24 -9.27 -4.08 1.55
N LEU A 25 -9.87 -3.51 0.51
CA LEU A 25 -10.68 -2.30 0.58
C LEU A 25 -12.11 -2.67 0.15
N ALA A 26 -13.08 -2.44 1.04
CA ALA A 26 -14.47 -2.77 0.79
C ALA A 26 -15.37 -1.53 0.92
N THR A 27 -16.43 -1.48 0.11
CA THR A 27 -17.52 -0.51 0.28
C THR A 27 -18.66 -1.12 1.12
N GLU A 28 -19.53 -0.29 1.69
CA GLU A 28 -20.68 -0.76 2.47
C GLU A 28 -21.65 -1.60 1.62
N GLU A 29 -21.70 -1.35 0.30
CA GLU A 29 -22.51 -2.09 -0.66
C GLU A 29 -21.90 -3.45 -1.04
N GLY A 30 -20.74 -3.82 -0.49
CA GLY A 30 -20.14 -5.14 -0.64
C GLY A 30 -19.18 -5.29 -1.83
N LYS A 31 -18.87 -4.21 -2.56
CA LYS A 31 -17.78 -4.24 -3.55
C LYS A 31 -16.44 -4.30 -2.85
N LYS A 32 -15.51 -5.11 -3.35
CA LYS A 32 -14.18 -5.27 -2.76
C LYS A 32 -13.09 -5.14 -3.79
N LEU A 33 -12.05 -4.41 -3.43
CA LEU A 33 -10.73 -4.49 -4.06
C LEU A 33 -9.83 -5.31 -3.14
N ILE A 34 -9.33 -6.43 -3.63
CA ILE A 34 -8.37 -7.28 -2.92
C ILE A 34 -7.04 -7.17 -3.66
N MET A 35 -5.99 -6.79 -2.95
CA MET A 35 -4.63 -6.72 -3.47
C MET A 35 -3.78 -7.79 -2.80
N ASP A 36 -3.06 -8.58 -3.60
CA ASP A 36 -1.96 -9.41 -3.11
C ASP A 36 -0.65 -8.69 -3.41
N CYS A 37 -0.11 -8.06 -2.37
CA CYS A 37 1.13 -7.30 -2.36
C CYS A 37 2.37 -8.20 -2.21
N GLY A 38 2.20 -9.51 -2.01
CA GLY A 38 3.30 -10.44 -1.81
C GLY A 38 4.23 -10.06 -0.64
N GLY A 39 5.44 -10.62 -0.62
CA GLY A 39 6.47 -10.27 0.36
C GLY A 39 7.30 -9.04 -0.02
N ASP A 40 7.21 -8.60 -1.28
CA ASP A 40 8.07 -7.58 -1.87
C ASP A 40 7.62 -6.16 -1.55
N PHE A 41 6.35 -5.97 -1.20
CA PHE A 41 5.78 -4.68 -0.84
C PHE A 41 5.35 -4.65 0.64
N PRO A 42 6.28 -4.62 1.60
CA PRO A 42 5.97 -4.69 3.03
C PRO A 42 5.37 -3.39 3.60
N TYR A 43 5.19 -2.36 2.77
CA TYR A 43 4.62 -1.08 3.16
C TYR A 43 3.42 -0.72 2.29
N LEU A 44 2.49 0.06 2.84
CA LEU A 44 1.32 0.59 2.14
C LEU A 44 1.20 2.07 2.40
N GLN A 45 1.21 2.88 1.34
CA GLN A 45 0.85 4.29 1.40
C GLN A 45 -0.65 4.43 1.17
N VAL A 46 -1.32 5.15 2.08
CA VAL A 46 -2.76 5.44 2.00
C VAL A 46 -2.94 6.95 1.99
N TYR A 47 -3.69 7.45 1.01
CA TYR A 47 -3.99 8.88 0.90
C TYR A 47 -5.46 9.14 0.52
N THR A 48 -6.12 9.98 1.31
CA THR A 48 -7.46 10.52 1.02
C THR A 48 -7.33 12.00 0.64
N PRO A 49 -7.54 12.38 -0.63
CA PRO A 49 -7.51 13.79 -1.01
C PRO A 49 -8.66 14.58 -0.38
N PRO A 50 -8.50 15.90 -0.12
CA PRO A 50 -9.51 16.72 0.56
C PRO A 50 -10.89 16.73 -0.10
N HIS A 51 -10.99 16.46 -1.40
CA HIS A 51 -12.27 16.40 -2.12
C HIS A 51 -13.03 15.08 -1.92
N ARG A 52 -12.42 14.05 -1.33
CA ARG A 52 -13.06 12.77 -0.92
C ARG A 52 -13.76 11.96 -2.00
N ASN A 53 -13.45 12.23 -3.27
CA ASN A 53 -14.03 11.51 -4.42
C ASN A 53 -13.18 10.31 -4.87
N SER A 54 -12.06 10.07 -4.20
CA SER A 54 -11.15 8.96 -4.47
C SER A 54 -10.33 8.64 -3.23
N ILE A 55 -9.64 7.50 -3.27
CA ILE A 55 -8.63 7.10 -2.30
C ILE A 55 -7.47 6.47 -3.07
N ALA A 56 -6.24 6.72 -2.65
CA ALA A 56 -5.05 6.02 -3.12
C ALA A 56 -4.65 4.93 -2.12
N ILE A 57 -4.44 3.72 -2.64
CA ILE A 57 -3.93 2.55 -1.91
C ILE A 57 -2.73 2.03 -2.69
N GLU A 58 -1.53 2.27 -2.18
CA GLU A 58 -0.28 2.14 -2.94
C GLU A 58 0.67 1.18 -2.22
N PRO A 59 0.91 -0.05 -2.75
CA PRO A 59 1.91 -0.96 -2.20
C PRO A 59 3.32 -0.45 -2.51
N MET A 60 4.19 -0.47 -1.49
CA MET A 60 5.52 0.14 -1.55
C MET A 60 6.59 -0.87 -1.08
N THR A 61 7.70 -0.93 -1.81
CA THR A 61 8.87 -1.76 -1.45
C THR A 61 9.67 -1.19 -0.28
N CYS A 62 9.54 0.12 -0.03
CA CYS A 62 10.20 0.86 1.04
C CYS A 62 9.28 1.98 1.59
N PRO A 63 9.49 2.47 2.82
CA PRO A 63 8.78 3.62 3.33
C PRO A 63 9.29 4.93 2.70
N PRO A 64 8.56 6.05 2.87
CA PRO A 64 9.06 7.37 2.51
C PRO A 64 10.42 7.68 3.16
N ASP A 65 11.16 8.63 2.56
CA ASP A 65 12.45 9.10 3.07
C ASP A 65 13.60 8.06 3.01
N VAL A 66 13.44 7.00 2.21
CA VAL A 66 14.40 5.89 2.07
C VAL A 66 15.82 6.33 1.73
N TYR A 67 16.01 7.40 0.95
CA TYR A 67 17.34 7.90 0.61
C TYR A 67 18.08 8.57 1.77
N ASN A 68 17.37 9.03 2.80
CA ASN A 68 17.97 9.67 3.97
C ASN A 68 18.10 8.68 5.14
N ASN A 69 17.11 7.82 5.35
CA ASN A 69 17.08 6.90 6.49
C ASN A 69 17.56 5.47 6.18
N GLY A 70 17.65 5.09 4.90
CA GLY A 70 18.11 3.77 4.43
C GLY A 70 17.16 2.61 4.71
N VAL A 71 15.99 2.83 5.32
CA VAL A 71 15.06 1.77 5.70
C VAL A 71 14.42 1.18 4.46
N GLY A 72 14.60 -0.13 4.23
CA GLY A 72 14.04 -0.82 3.07
C GLY A 72 14.69 -0.45 1.73
N LEU A 73 15.82 0.27 1.74
CA LEU A 73 16.55 0.60 0.52
C LEU A 73 17.08 -0.67 -0.16
N ILE A 74 16.74 -0.84 -1.43
CA ILE A 74 17.29 -1.89 -2.29
C ILE A 74 18.34 -1.25 -3.19
N GLU A 75 19.60 -1.61 -2.99
CA GLU A 75 20.72 -1.13 -3.80
C GLU A 75 21.02 -2.11 -4.94
N LEU A 76 21.06 -1.61 -6.17
CA LEU A 76 21.43 -2.39 -7.35
C LEU A 76 22.82 -1.98 -7.82
N ILE A 77 23.72 -2.96 -7.92
CA ILE A 77 25.02 -2.77 -8.57
C ILE A 77 24.84 -2.62 -10.10
N PRO A 78 25.82 -2.06 -10.82
CA PRO A 78 25.74 -1.96 -12.28
C PRO A 78 25.46 -3.30 -12.95
N GLY A 79 24.38 -3.37 -13.74
CA GLY A 79 23.93 -4.58 -14.44
C GLY A 79 23.02 -5.50 -13.61
N ALA A 80 22.73 -5.17 -12.35
CA ALA A 80 21.71 -5.87 -11.57
C ALA A 80 20.30 -5.34 -11.88
N GLU A 81 19.31 -6.23 -11.72
CA GLU A 81 17.90 -5.94 -11.93
C GLU A 81 17.08 -6.46 -10.74
N SER A 82 15.94 -5.82 -10.49
CA SER A 82 14.93 -6.32 -9.58
C SER A 82 13.55 -6.15 -10.22
N SER A 83 12.66 -7.10 -9.95
CA SER A 83 11.31 -7.11 -10.46
C SER A 83 10.36 -7.47 -9.34
N PHE A 84 9.27 -6.72 -9.24
CA PHE A 84 8.26 -6.89 -8.21
C PHE A 84 6.90 -6.96 -8.89
N THR A 85 6.01 -7.76 -8.34
CA THR A 85 4.65 -7.90 -8.87
C THR A 85 3.68 -7.92 -7.71
N PHE A 86 2.58 -7.19 -7.87
CA PHE A 86 1.40 -7.34 -7.06
C PHE A 86 0.21 -7.60 -7.97
N SER A 87 -0.85 -8.17 -7.43
CA SER A 87 -2.08 -8.41 -8.18
C SER A 87 -3.26 -7.72 -7.51
N MET A 88 -4.31 -7.46 -8.28
CA MET A 88 -5.55 -6.89 -7.79
C MET A 88 -6.74 -7.63 -8.38
N ILE A 89 -7.74 -7.88 -7.55
CA ILE A 89 -9.01 -8.48 -7.92
C ILE A 89 -10.12 -7.53 -7.46
N LEU A 90 -11.07 -7.26 -8.36
CA LEU A 90 -12.30 -6.56 -8.02
C LEU A 90 -13.43 -7.59 -7.89
N GLU A 91 -14.07 -7.62 -6.73
CA GLU A 91 -15.26 -8.42 -6.45
C GLU A 91 -16.48 -7.49 -6.25
N GLY A 92 -17.66 -7.95 -6.64
CA GLY A 92 -18.91 -7.22 -6.48
C GLY A 92 -20.13 -8.05 -6.84
#